data_AF-A0A4R4AI04-F1
#
_entry.id   AF-A0A4R4AI04-F1
#
_cell.length_a   1.000
_cell.length_b   1.000
_cell.length_c   1.000
_cell.angle_alpha   90.00
_cell.angle_beta   90.00
_cell.angle_gamma   90.00
#
_symmetry.space_group_name_H-M   'P 1'
#
loop_
_entity.id
_entity.type
_entity.pdbx_description
1 polymer ?
#
loop_
_entity_poly.entity_id
_entity_poly.type
_entity_poly.pdbx_seq_one_letter_code
_entity_poly.pdbx_strand_id
1 'polypeptide(L)' 'MFPTEALWKIWMLIDPRRILIALFAFLIVLGLAIHMILLSTAEFNWLEDGVPASSVQQVTPVVPQHQ' A
#
# COMPACT_ATOMS: atom_id res chain seq x y z
N MET A 1 30.49 20.49 -23.37
CA MET A 1 29.10 20.33 -23.84
C MET A 1 28.84 18.84 -23.93
N PHE A 2 28.20 18.24 -22.91
CA PHE A 2 27.96 16.80 -22.90
C PHE A 2 26.93 16.44 -23.97
N PRO A 3 27.19 15.43 -24.81
CA PRO A 3 26.31 15.08 -25.92
C PRO A 3 24.99 14.50 -25.39
N THR A 4 23.88 15.20 -25.62
CA THR A 4 22.52 14.73 -25.32
C THR A 4 22.14 13.53 -26.19
N GLU A 5 22.88 13.27 -27.27
CA GLU A 5 22.72 12.09 -28.14
C GLU A 5 23.04 10.76 -27.45
N ALA A 6 23.66 10.74 -26.27
CA ALA A 6 23.83 9.50 -25.51
C ALA A 6 22.55 9.08 -24.75
N LEU A 7 21.64 10.02 -24.45
CA LEU A 7 20.47 9.76 -23.61
C LEU A 7 19.40 8.92 -24.33
N TRP A 8 19.18 9.15 -25.62
CA TRP A 8 18.19 8.35 -26.36
C TRP A 8 18.67 6.91 -26.59
N LYS A 9 19.98 6.67 -26.61
CA LYS A 9 20.58 5.33 -26.77
C LYS A 9 20.32 4.44 -25.55
N ILE A 10 20.00 5.01 -24.38
CA ILE A 10 19.62 4.24 -23.18
C ILE A 10 18.39 3.36 -23.45
N TRP A 11 17.45 3.86 -24.28
CA TRP A 11 16.24 3.13 -24.69
C TRP A 11 16.49 2.02 -25.70
N MET A 12 17.68 2.00 -26.32
CA MET A 12 18.07 0.95 -27.25
C MET A 12 18.68 -0.27 -26.55
N LEU A 13 19.20 -0.07 -25.33
CA LEU A 13 19.71 -1.15 -24.49
C LEU A 13 18.65 -1.72 -23.57
N ILE A 14 17.64 -0.92 -23.18
CA ILE A 14 16.60 -1.37 -22.28
C ILE A 14 15.23 -1.23 -22.93
N ASP A 15 14.51 -2.36 -23.03
CA ASP A 15 13.14 -2.42 -23.56
C ASP A 15 12.22 -1.43 -22.80
N PRO A 16 11.73 -0.35 -23.46
CA PRO A 16 11.00 0.72 -22.79
C PRO A 16 9.77 0.22 -22.04
N ARG A 17 9.08 -0.78 -22.60
CA ARG A 17 7.92 -1.42 -21.97
C ARG A 17 8.25 -2.07 -20.64
N ARG A 18 9.40 -2.75 -20.55
CA ARG A 18 9.82 -3.45 -19.32
C ARG A 18 10.17 -2.46 -18.22
N ILE A 19 10.87 -1.37 -18.55
CA ILE A 19 11.16 -0.30 -17.57
C ILE A 19 9.88 0.31 -17.02
N LEU A 20 8.92 0.66 -17.89
CA LEU A 20 7.67 1.27 -17.45
C LEU A 20 6.89 0.35 -16.50
N ILE A 21 6.82 -0.94 -16.81
CA ILE A 21 6.18 -1.93 -15.93
C ILE A 21 6.96 -2.10 -14.62
N ALA A 22 8.30 -2.19 -14.68
CA ALA A 22 9.14 -2.34 -13.50
C ALA A 22 9.03 -1.12 -12.57
N LEU A 23 9.03 0.09 -13.12
CA LEU A 23 8.83 1.33 -12.37
C LEU A 23 7.45 1.35 -11.70
N PHE A 24 6.40 0.99 -12.45
CA PHE A 24 5.03 0.97 -11.92
C PHE A 24 4.86 -0.08 -10.82
N ALA A 25 5.37 -1.29 -11.03
CA ALA A 25 5.36 -2.35 -10.03
C ALA A 25 6.16 -1.95 -8.79
N PHE A 26 7.34 -1.36 -8.95
CA PHE A 26 8.15 -0.86 -7.85
C PHE A 26 7.41 0.21 -7.04
N LEU A 27 6.80 1.19 -7.72
CA LEU A 27 6.03 2.25 -7.07
C LEU A 27 4.80 1.71 -6.33
N ILE A 28 4.09 0.73 -6.90
CA ILE A 28 2.95 0.09 -6.21
C ILE A 28 3.42 -0.66 -4.97
N VAL A 29 4.46 -1.49 -5.08
CA VAL A 29 4.99 -2.25 -3.94
C VAL A 29 5.49 -1.30 -2.86
N LEU A 30 6.22 -0.24 -3.23
CA LEU A 30 6.70 0.78 -2.30
C LEU A 30 5.52 1.53 -1.64
N GLY A 31 4.51 1.89 -2.40
CA GLY A 31 3.29 2.53 -1.90
C GLY A 31 2.59 1.65 -0.88
N LEU A 32 2.31 0.39 -1.23
CA LEU A 32 1.69 -0.56 -0.31
C LEU A 32 2.54 -0.80 0.93
N ALA A 33 3.86 -0.95 0.80
CA ALA A 33 4.76 -1.13 1.94
C ALA A 33 4.64 0.05 2.94
N ILE A 34 4.60 1.29 2.45
CA ILE A 34 4.41 2.47 3.29
C ILE A 34 3.04 2.41 4.00
N HIS A 35 1.96 2.11 3.27
CA HIS A 35 0.63 2.00 3.87
C HIS A 35 0.57 0.93 4.95
N MET A 36 1.18 -0.25 4.71
CA MET A 36 1.24 -1.34 5.68
C MET A 36 2.04 -0.94 6.93
N ILE A 37 3.09 -0.12 6.79
CA ILE A 37 3.84 0.42 7.93
C ILE A 37 2.96 1.38 8.74
N LEU A 38 2.27 2.32 8.09
CA LEU A 38 1.38 3.26 8.79
C LEU A 38 0.25 2.52 9.51
N LEU A 39 -0.41 1.58 8.83
CA LEU A 39 -1.49 0.77 9.40
C LEU A 39 -1.02 -0.16 10.52
N SER A 40 0.25 -0.59 10.54
CA SER A 40 0.79 -1.43 11.61
C SER A 40 1.10 -0.64 12.89
N THR A 41 1.18 0.69 12.82
CA THR A 41 1.46 1.53 13.99
C THR A 41 0.19 1.92 14.73
N ALA A 42 0.21 1.85 16.06
CA ALA A 42 -0.98 2.07 16.90
C ALA A 42 -1.62 3.47 16.74
N GLU A 43 -0.85 4.48 16.33
CA GLU A 43 -1.33 5.86 16.21
C GLU A 43 -1.82 6.23 14.80
N PHE A 44 -1.37 5.54 13.76
CA PHE A 44 -1.74 5.83 12.37
C PHE A 44 -2.61 4.74 11.74
N ASN A 45 -3.06 3.75 12.52
CA ASN A 45 -3.99 2.72 12.07
C ASN A 45 -5.42 3.26 11.97
N TRP A 46 -5.70 3.95 10.87
CA TRP A 46 -7.02 4.53 10.61
C TRP A 46 -8.14 3.48 10.42
N LEU A 47 -7.82 2.17 10.33
CA LEU A 47 -8.83 1.10 10.29
C LEU A 47 -9.34 0.72 11.69
N GLU A 48 -8.55 1.00 12.73
CA GLU A 48 -8.84 0.63 14.12
C GLU A 48 -9.17 1.85 15.00
N ASP A 49 -8.96 3.07 14.50
CA ASP A 49 -9.19 4.35 15.20
C ASP A 49 -10.67 4.60 15.60
N GLY A 50 -11.60 3.70 15.25
CA GLY A 50 -12.97 3.70 15.78
C GLY A 50 -13.87 4.81 15.23
N VAL A 51 -13.50 5.44 14.11
CA VAL A 51 -14.30 6.51 13.47
C VAL A 51 -14.65 6.12 12.03
N PRO A 52 -15.94 5.90 11.69
CA PRO A 52 -17.12 5.87 12.55
C PRO A 52 -17.08 4.66 13.49
N ALA A 53 -17.72 4.79 14.66
CA ALA A 53 -17.82 3.73 15.67
C ALA A 53 -18.11 2.39 15.00
N SER A 54 -17.11 1.50 15.03
CA SER A 54 -17.20 0.20 14.41
C SER A 54 -18.37 -0.55 15.06
N SER A 55 -19.45 -0.72 14.30
CA SER A 55 -20.62 -1.54 14.68
C SER A 55 -20.29 -3.02 14.61
N VAL A 56 -19.07 -3.40 15.00
CA VAL A 56 -18.76 -4.77 15.40
C VAL A 56 -19.56 -4.98 16.69
N GLN A 57 -20.84 -5.27 16.49
CA GLN A 57 -21.72 -5.83 17.49
C GLN A 57 -20.97 -7.05 18.01
N GLN A 58 -20.27 -6.88 19.14
CA GLN A 58 -19.79 -8.03 19.91
C GLN A 58 -21.04 -8.86 20.14
N VAL A 59 -21.14 -9.97 19.42
CA VAL A 59 -22.10 -11.03 19.71
C VAL A 59 -21.58 -11.65 20.99
N THR A 60 -21.74 -10.94 22.11
CA THR A 60 -21.69 -11.54 23.42
C THR A 60 -22.74 -12.64 23.38
N PRO A 61 -22.35 -13.92 23.55
CA PRO A 61 -23.34 -14.96 23.72
C PRO A 61 -24.14 -14.56 24.96
N VAL A 62 -25.39 -14.14 24.78
CA VAL A 62 -26.35 -14.06 25.87
C VAL A 62 -26.47 -15.50 26.35
N VAL A 63 -25.73 -15.81 27.42
CA VAL A 63 -25.91 -17.03 28.20
C VAL A 63 -27.30 -16.89 28.81
N PRO A 64 -28.29 -17.72 28.44
CA PRO A 64 -29.61 -17.64 29.03
C PRO A 64 -29.49 -18.02 30.51
N GLN A 65 -29.65 -17.05 31.41
CA GLN A 65 -29.83 -17.30 32.83
C GLN A 65 -31.20 -17.97 33.00
N HIS A 66 -31.22 -19.30 32.95
CA HIS A 66 -32.39 -20.08 33.33
C HIS A 66 -32.61 -19.98 34.84
N GLN A 67 -33.90 -19.83 35.18
CA GLN A 67 -34.52 -19.67 36.49
C GLN A 67 -34.17 -20.77 37.49
#